data_AF-A0A973TPW5-F1
#
_entry.id   AF-A0A973TPW5-F1
#
_cell.length_a   1.000
_cell.length_b   1.000
_cell.length_c   1.000
_cell.angle_alpha   90.00
_cell.angle_beta   90.00
_cell.angle_gamma   90.00
#
_symmetry.space_group_name_H-M   'P 1'
#
loop_
_entity.id
_entity.type
_entity.pdbx_description
1 polymer ?
#
loop_
_entity_poly.entity_id
_entity_poly.type
_entity_poly.pdbx_seq_one_letter_code
_entity_poly.pdbx_strand_id
1 'polypeptide(L)'
;MAITEDAQRWLMRYVEHAAVSGVAHNATAKQAVALTCLQQAHLTRHLTAYWGKPYECPRVLDLKPRHGYASRVLKDGFAPVDFVEWLVAGCSDVAEVRVQGNGRPYLIVPAMDGRWSCNFDLIVPITSDAFGYVHVFDVIPKGLPAQKQEKRRHKKTAPSAIP
;
A
#
# COMPACT_ATOMS: atom_id res chain seq x y z
N MET A 1 -2.81 15.18 6.26
CA MET A 1 -3.65 14.59 5.20
C MET A 1 -3.46 13.10 5.28
N ALA A 2 -4.51 12.29 5.25
CA ALA A 2 -4.40 10.90 5.65
C ALA A 2 -5.61 10.08 5.22
N ILE A 3 -5.50 8.78 5.43
CA ILE A 3 -6.66 7.93 5.66
C ILE A 3 -7.58 8.61 6.69
N THR A 4 -8.87 8.71 6.40
CA THR A 4 -9.84 9.32 7.32
C THR A 4 -9.94 8.52 8.61
N GLU A 5 -10.30 9.15 9.72
CA GLU A 5 -10.41 8.45 11.02
C GLU A 5 -11.40 7.27 10.97
N ASP A 6 -12.51 7.42 10.23
CA ASP A 6 -13.46 6.34 10.00
C ASP A 6 -12.83 5.20 9.21
N ALA A 7 -12.07 5.51 8.14
CA ALA A 7 -11.40 4.50 7.35
C ALA A 7 -10.25 3.82 8.10
N GLN A 8 -9.55 4.52 8.99
CA GLN A 8 -8.51 3.93 9.84
C GLN A 8 -9.13 2.96 10.85
N ARG A 9 -10.22 3.36 11.54
CA ARG A 9 -10.98 2.47 12.43
C ARG A 9 -11.52 1.25 11.68
N TRP A 10 -12.04 1.46 10.48
CA TRP A 10 -12.52 0.39 9.62
C TRP A 10 -11.39 -0.56 9.21
N LEU A 11 -10.22 -0.02 8.82
CA LEU A 11 -9.07 -0.80 8.38
C LEU A 11 -8.49 -1.65 9.52
N MET A 12 -8.46 -1.13 10.74
CA MET A 12 -8.09 -1.91 11.93
C MET A 12 -9.02 -3.11 12.12
N ARG A 13 -10.34 -2.91 12.07
CA ARG A 13 -11.32 -4.01 12.15
C ARG A 13 -11.19 -5.01 10.99
N TYR A 14 -10.96 -4.51 9.78
CA TYR A 14 -10.72 -5.34 8.61
C TYR A 14 -9.54 -6.29 8.84
N VAL A 15 -8.44 -5.74 9.34
CA VAL A 15 -7.21 -6.47 9.62
C VAL A 15 -7.37 -7.46 10.77
N GLU A 16 -8.01 -7.08 11.86
CA GLU A 16 -8.32 -7.98 12.99
C GLU A 16 -9.14 -9.18 12.51
N HIS A 17 -10.21 -8.94 11.74
CA HIS A 17 -11.03 -10.01 11.20
C HIS A 17 -10.27 -10.92 10.23
N ALA A 18 -9.43 -10.33 9.37
CA ALA A 18 -8.59 -11.07 8.43
C ALA A 18 -7.49 -11.88 9.13
N ALA A 19 -6.99 -11.41 10.28
CA ALA A 19 -6.01 -12.12 11.09
C ALA A 19 -6.63 -13.33 11.81
N VAL A 20 -7.84 -13.18 12.35
CA VAL A 20 -8.59 -14.28 13.01
C VAL A 20 -9.01 -15.34 12.00
N SER A 21 -9.53 -14.94 10.84
CA SER A 21 -10.00 -15.88 9.80
C SER A 21 -8.87 -16.45 8.94
N GLY A 22 -7.68 -15.82 8.94
CA GLY A 22 -6.59 -16.16 8.04
C GLY A 22 -6.84 -15.79 6.57
N VAL A 23 -7.91 -15.04 6.26
CA VAL A 23 -8.35 -14.75 4.89
C VAL A 23 -8.52 -13.25 4.65
N ALA A 24 -7.97 -12.76 3.54
CA ALA A 24 -8.23 -11.42 3.03
C ALA A 24 -9.60 -11.38 2.32
N HIS A 25 -10.61 -10.81 2.96
CA HIS A 25 -11.96 -10.72 2.39
C HIS A 25 -12.10 -9.52 1.44
N ASN A 26 -13.03 -9.62 0.49
CA ASN A 26 -13.29 -8.58 -0.50
C ASN A 26 -14.18 -7.49 0.11
N ALA A 27 -13.56 -6.44 0.62
CA ALA A 27 -14.26 -5.29 1.19
C ALA A 27 -13.60 -3.98 0.76
N THR A 28 -14.35 -2.88 0.88
CA THR A 28 -13.91 -1.54 0.48
C THR A 28 -14.25 -0.55 1.58
N ALA A 29 -13.26 0.20 2.06
CA ALA A 29 -13.52 1.42 2.80
C ALA A 29 -13.85 2.52 1.79
N LYS A 30 -15.08 3.02 1.85
CA LYS A 30 -15.53 4.11 0.98
C LYS A 30 -15.00 5.44 1.49
N GLN A 31 -14.65 6.34 0.56
CA GLN A 31 -14.19 7.69 0.90
C GLN A 31 -13.05 7.68 1.95
N ALA A 32 -12.08 6.81 1.73
CA ALA A 32 -11.09 6.44 2.73
C ALA A 32 -9.86 7.35 2.73
N VAL A 33 -9.42 7.81 1.56
CA VAL A 33 -8.17 8.57 1.42
C VAL A 33 -8.50 9.94 0.85
N ALA A 34 -8.33 10.99 1.65
CA ALA A 34 -8.50 12.36 1.20
C ALA A 34 -7.17 12.90 0.65
N LEU A 35 -7.13 13.28 -0.62
CA LEU A 35 -5.94 13.85 -1.26
C LEU A 35 -5.79 15.34 -0.97
N THR A 36 -4.56 15.83 -0.98
CA THR A 36 -4.28 17.27 -1.03
C THR A 36 -4.66 17.79 -2.40
N CYS A 37 -4.89 19.11 -2.50
CA CYS A 37 -5.09 19.75 -3.80
C CYS A 37 -3.90 19.49 -4.75
N LEU A 38 -2.67 19.47 -4.24
CA LEU A 38 -1.47 19.20 -5.03
C LEU A 38 -1.43 17.75 -5.55
N GLN A 39 -1.67 16.77 -4.68
CA GLN A 39 -1.71 15.37 -5.08
C GLN A 39 -2.84 15.09 -6.07
N GLN A 40 -4.04 15.64 -5.83
CA GLN A 40 -5.16 15.50 -6.75
C GLN A 40 -4.81 16.09 -8.12
N ALA A 41 -4.25 17.30 -8.17
CA ALA A 41 -3.86 17.93 -9.44
C ALA A 41 -2.80 17.10 -10.18
N HIS A 42 -1.79 16.58 -9.48
CA HIS A 42 -0.78 15.72 -10.08
C HIS A 42 -1.36 14.40 -10.59
N LEU A 43 -2.22 13.74 -9.80
CA LEU A 43 -2.89 12.50 -10.22
C LEU A 43 -3.79 12.74 -11.42
N THR A 44 -4.60 13.80 -11.44
CA THR A 44 -5.42 14.23 -12.58
C THR A 44 -4.57 14.37 -13.84
N ARG A 45 -3.43 15.08 -13.76
CA ARG A 45 -2.51 15.25 -14.89
C ARG A 45 -1.96 13.92 -15.40
N HIS A 46 -1.49 13.06 -14.50
CA HIS A 46 -0.88 11.78 -14.88
C HIS A 46 -1.92 10.77 -15.38
N LEU A 47 -3.12 10.75 -14.82
CA LEU A 47 -4.22 9.91 -15.29
C LEU A 47 -4.75 10.38 -16.65
N THR A 48 -4.83 11.69 -16.89
CA THR A 48 -5.17 12.24 -18.21
C THR A 48 -4.17 11.78 -19.26
N ALA A 49 -2.86 11.84 -18.95
CA ALA A 49 -1.82 11.34 -19.85
C ALA A 49 -1.90 9.81 -20.05
N TYR A 50 -2.14 9.05 -18.98
CA TYR A 50 -2.24 7.58 -19.02
C TYR A 50 -3.42 7.10 -19.87
N TRP A 51 -4.59 7.74 -19.73
CA TRP A 51 -5.81 7.36 -20.44
C TRP A 51 -5.94 8.03 -21.82
N GLY A 52 -5.10 9.01 -22.15
CA GLY A 52 -5.15 9.73 -23.41
C GLY A 52 -6.42 10.56 -23.62
N LYS A 53 -7.09 10.95 -22.54
CA LYS A 53 -8.36 11.71 -22.56
C LYS A 53 -8.51 12.53 -21.29
N PRO A 54 -9.38 13.57 -21.27
CA PRO A 54 -9.68 14.31 -20.04
C PRO A 54 -10.08 13.35 -18.92
N TYR A 55 -9.36 13.44 -17.80
CA TYR A 55 -9.55 12.56 -16.66
C TYR A 55 -9.43 13.37 -15.37
N GLU A 56 -10.47 13.39 -14.55
CA GLU A 56 -10.45 14.06 -13.26
C GLU A 56 -10.29 13.03 -12.14
N CYS A 57 -9.22 13.16 -11.35
CA CYS A 57 -9.04 12.36 -10.15
C CYS A 57 -9.98 12.89 -9.05
N PRO A 58 -10.83 12.06 -8.44
CA PRO A 58 -11.65 12.49 -7.31
C PRO A 58 -10.76 12.85 -6.12
N ARG A 59 -11.17 13.85 -5.34
CA ARG A 59 -10.41 14.30 -4.16
C ARG A 59 -10.38 13.28 -3.02
N VAL A 60 -11.37 12.38 -2.97
CA VAL A 60 -11.45 11.33 -1.96
C VAL A 60 -11.52 9.97 -2.66
N LEU A 61 -10.59 9.08 -2.33
CA LEU A 61 -10.45 7.76 -2.95
C LEU A 61 -10.99 6.66 -2.04
N ASP A 62 -11.47 5.58 -2.65
CA ASP A 62 -11.76 4.33 -1.94
C ASP A 62 -10.46 3.56 -1.61
N LEU A 63 -10.51 2.75 -0.55
CA LEU A 63 -9.44 1.81 -0.18
C LEU A 63 -9.94 0.36 -0.25
N LYS A 64 -9.22 -0.47 -1.00
CA LYS A 64 -9.51 -1.90 -1.21
C LYS A 64 -8.35 -2.78 -0.73
N PRO A 65 -8.22 -3.04 0.58
CA PRO A 65 -6.99 -3.59 1.16
C PRO A 65 -6.75 -5.07 0.85
N ARG A 66 -7.71 -5.80 0.25
CA ARG A 66 -7.64 -7.25 0.05
C ARG A 66 -6.34 -7.70 -0.60
N HIS A 67 -5.96 -7.05 -1.71
CA HIS A 67 -4.76 -7.45 -2.45
C HIS A 67 -3.49 -7.17 -1.65
N GLY A 68 -3.38 -5.97 -1.06
CA GLY A 68 -2.25 -5.62 -0.23
C GLY A 68 -2.11 -6.50 1.00
N TYR A 69 -3.21 -6.79 1.70
CA TYR A 69 -3.19 -7.70 2.84
C TYR A 69 -2.75 -9.11 2.44
N ALA A 70 -3.30 -9.66 1.36
CA ALA A 70 -2.91 -10.97 0.86
C ALA A 70 -1.42 -11.01 0.47
N SER A 71 -0.91 -9.95 -0.13
CA SER A 71 0.49 -9.88 -0.57
C SER A 71 1.46 -9.65 0.59
N ARG A 72 1.25 -8.62 1.41
CA ARG A 72 2.19 -8.22 2.46
C ARG A 72 2.09 -9.09 3.71
N VAL A 73 0.88 -9.34 4.18
CA VAL A 73 0.67 -10.08 5.43
C VAL A 73 0.70 -11.58 5.17
N LEU A 74 -0.19 -12.09 4.31
CA LEU A 74 -0.33 -13.53 4.13
C LEU A 74 0.84 -14.14 3.34
N LYS A 75 1.29 -13.51 2.25
CA LYS A 75 2.37 -14.03 1.40
C LYS A 75 3.75 -13.63 1.91
N ASP A 76 4.02 -12.35 2.14
CA ASP A 76 5.37 -11.89 2.54
C ASP A 76 5.65 -12.13 4.03
N GLY A 77 4.60 -12.21 4.85
CA GLY A 77 4.68 -12.58 6.28
C GLY A 77 4.86 -11.40 7.23
N PHE A 78 4.62 -10.17 6.78
CA PHE A 78 4.67 -8.99 7.64
C PHE A 78 3.53 -8.97 8.66
N ALA A 79 3.71 -8.25 9.76
CA ALA A 79 2.68 -8.14 10.78
C ALA A 79 1.47 -7.36 10.22
N PRO A 80 0.24 -7.73 10.59
CA PRO A 80 -0.94 -6.99 10.12
C PRO A 80 -0.95 -5.51 10.53
N VAL A 81 -0.36 -5.19 11.70
CA VAL A 81 -0.20 -3.80 12.16
C VAL A 81 0.73 -2.99 11.24
N ASP A 82 1.81 -3.60 10.73
CA ASP A 82 2.71 -2.94 9.77
C ASP A 82 1.97 -2.54 8.52
N PHE A 83 1.10 -3.42 8.02
CA PHE A 83 0.30 -3.14 6.84
C PHE A 83 -0.63 -1.93 7.03
N VAL A 84 -1.22 -1.77 8.22
CA VAL A 84 -2.03 -0.58 8.55
C VAL A 84 -1.16 0.66 8.62
N GLU A 85 -0.05 0.61 9.37
CA GLU A 85 0.89 1.74 9.52
C GLU A 85 1.40 2.22 8.15
N TRP A 86 1.77 1.29 7.27
CA TRP A 86 2.23 1.60 5.93
C TRP A 86 1.16 2.20 5.04
N LEU A 87 -0.09 1.73 5.11
CA LEU A 87 -1.19 2.34 4.36
C LEU A 87 -1.47 3.76 4.84
N VAL A 88 -1.42 3.99 6.16
CA VAL A 88 -1.60 5.32 6.75
C VAL A 88 -0.47 6.26 6.32
N ALA A 89 0.78 5.84 6.49
CA ALA A 89 1.96 6.63 6.14
C ALA A 89 2.04 6.87 4.62
N GLY A 90 1.83 5.84 3.80
CA GLY A 90 1.89 5.93 2.35
C GLY A 90 0.78 6.77 1.71
N CYS A 91 -0.33 6.99 2.42
CA CYS A 91 -1.43 7.87 2.01
C CYS A 91 -1.39 9.25 2.69
N SER A 92 -0.27 9.63 3.31
CA SER A 92 -0.12 10.91 4.02
C SER A 92 0.02 12.12 3.08
N ASP A 93 -0.03 13.34 3.63
CA ASP A 93 0.23 14.59 2.86
C ASP A 93 1.64 14.67 2.32
N VAL A 94 2.60 14.11 3.05
CA VAL A 94 4.01 14.13 2.65
C VAL A 94 4.27 13.16 1.48
N ALA A 95 3.33 12.28 1.16
CA ALA A 95 3.47 11.37 0.03
C ALA A 95 3.48 12.13 -1.30
N GLU A 96 4.49 11.87 -2.13
CA GLU A 96 4.64 12.47 -3.44
C GLU A 96 3.92 11.66 -4.51
N VAL A 97 3.35 12.33 -5.51
CA VAL A 97 2.83 11.63 -6.70
C VAL A 97 3.97 11.40 -7.69
N ARG A 98 4.20 10.13 -8.04
CA ARG A 98 5.15 9.71 -9.08
C ARG A 98 4.47 8.80 -10.10
N VAL A 99 5.19 8.47 -11.18
CA VAL A 99 4.70 7.66 -12.29
C VAL A 99 5.66 6.50 -12.54
N GLN A 100 5.12 5.30 -12.69
CA GLN A 100 5.88 4.10 -13.04
C GLN A 100 6.30 4.13 -14.51
N GLY A 101 7.25 3.30 -14.92
CA GLY A 101 7.67 3.21 -16.33
C GLY A 101 6.54 2.84 -17.31
N ASN A 102 5.45 2.22 -16.82
CA ASN A 102 4.25 1.91 -17.60
C ASN A 102 3.20 3.04 -17.63
N GLY A 103 3.52 4.23 -17.11
CA GLY A 103 2.63 5.39 -17.07
C GLY A 103 1.63 5.41 -15.90
N ARG A 104 1.56 4.36 -15.06
CA ARG A 104 0.63 4.33 -13.93
C ARG A 104 1.13 5.19 -12.77
N PRO A 105 0.30 6.09 -12.22
CA PRO A 105 0.70 6.89 -11.07
C PRO A 105 0.68 6.10 -9.76
N TYR A 106 1.45 6.57 -8.79
CA TYR A 106 1.51 6.03 -7.42
C TYR A 106 1.87 7.15 -6.44
N LEU A 107 1.53 6.96 -5.17
CA LEU A 107 2.07 7.78 -4.08
C LEU A 107 3.35 7.14 -3.54
N ILE A 108 4.32 7.96 -3.15
CA ILE A 108 5.55 7.49 -2.53
C ILE A 108 5.92 8.31 -1.29
N VAL A 109 6.33 7.62 -0.25
CA VAL A 109 7.07 8.22 0.88
C VAL A 109 8.47 7.61 0.87
N PRO A 110 9.50 8.37 0.46
CA PRO A 110 10.85 7.85 0.36
C PRO A 110 11.52 7.73 1.73
N ALA A 111 12.49 6.82 1.84
CA ALA A 111 13.40 6.73 2.98
C ALA A 111 12.70 6.70 4.36
N MET A 112 11.62 5.93 4.47
CA MET A 112 10.98 5.65 5.75
C MET A 112 12.00 5.04 6.71
N ASP A 113 12.12 5.68 7.86
CA ASP A 113 12.83 5.19 9.02
C ASP A 113 11.85 4.50 9.98
N GLY A 114 12.37 3.64 10.85
CA GLY A 114 11.52 2.94 11.81
C GLY A 114 12.24 1.77 12.49
N ARG A 115 11.46 0.80 12.97
CA ARG A 115 11.97 -0.37 13.69
C ARG A 115 12.73 -1.39 12.84
N TRP A 116 12.91 -1.11 11.55
CA TRP A 116 13.59 -1.99 10.60
C TRP A 116 15.06 -1.63 10.51
N SER A 117 15.91 -2.62 10.22
CA SER A 117 17.36 -2.45 10.15
C SER A 117 17.84 -1.68 8.91
N CYS A 118 16.93 -1.29 8.02
CA CYS A 118 17.23 -0.51 6.82
C CYS A 118 16.10 0.48 6.50
N ASN A 119 16.48 1.54 5.79
CA ASN A 119 15.51 2.47 5.21
C ASN A 119 14.83 1.81 4.00
N PHE A 120 13.56 2.13 3.80
CA PHE A 120 12.77 1.62 2.68
C PHE A 120 11.83 2.71 2.16
N ASP A 121 11.35 2.56 0.94
CA ASP A 121 10.33 3.46 0.38
C ASP A 121 8.95 2.83 0.56
N LEU A 122 7.95 3.62 0.93
CA LEU A 122 6.55 3.20 0.83
C LEU A 122 6.00 3.62 -0.51
N ILE A 123 5.58 2.65 -1.32
CA ILE A 123 4.91 2.87 -2.60
C ILE A 123 3.45 2.45 -2.45
N VAL A 124 2.52 3.36 -2.73
CA VAL A 124 1.08 3.10 -2.76
C VAL A 124 0.59 3.25 -4.21
N PRO A 125 0.40 2.13 -4.93
CA PRO A 125 -0.11 2.18 -6.29
C PRO A 125 -1.52 2.78 -6.35
N ILE A 126 -1.74 3.69 -7.31
CA ILE A 126 -3.05 4.24 -7.59
C ILE A 126 -3.65 3.50 -8.79
N THR A 127 -4.77 2.81 -8.56
CA THR A 127 -5.51 2.14 -9.63
C THR A 127 -6.63 3.02 -10.11
N SER A 128 -6.82 3.05 -11.42
CA SER A 128 -7.92 3.73 -12.08
C SER A 128 -8.55 2.86 -13.14
N ASP A 129 -9.78 3.18 -13.52
CA ASP A 129 -10.43 2.66 -14.74
C ASP A 129 -10.77 3.78 -15.72
N ALA A 130 -11.26 3.41 -16.91
CA ALA A 130 -11.60 4.35 -17.97
C ALA A 130 -12.80 5.25 -17.64
N PHE A 131 -13.55 4.97 -16.56
CA PHE A 131 -14.79 5.66 -16.19
C PHE A 131 -14.60 6.71 -15.09
N GLY A 132 -13.37 6.94 -14.64
CA GLY A 132 -13.08 7.92 -13.60
C GLY A 132 -12.97 7.33 -12.19
N TYR A 133 -13.11 6.00 -12.03
CA TYR A 133 -13.00 5.40 -10.72
C TYR A 133 -11.52 5.23 -10.34
N VAL A 134 -11.12 5.84 -9.22
CA VAL A 134 -9.75 5.82 -8.71
C VAL A 134 -9.73 5.30 -7.27
N HIS A 135 -8.80 4.40 -6.94
CA HIS A 135 -8.72 3.78 -5.62
C HIS A 135 -7.31 3.31 -5.26
N VAL A 136 -7.08 3.16 -3.96
CA VAL A 136 -5.91 2.51 -3.36
C VAL A 136 -6.23 1.04 -3.11
N PHE A 137 -5.29 0.12 -3.35
CA PHE A 137 -5.51 -1.31 -3.13
C PHE A 137 -4.33 -2.08 -2.49
N ASP A 138 -3.17 -1.43 -2.40
CA ASP A 138 -1.93 -2.04 -1.92
C ASP A 138 -0.99 -0.98 -1.34
N VAL A 139 -0.02 -1.43 -0.55
CA VAL A 139 1.16 -0.68 -0.14
C VAL A 139 2.38 -1.58 -0.21
N ILE A 140 3.49 -1.06 -0.73
CA ILE A 140 4.71 -1.81 -1.00
C ILE A 140 5.86 -1.17 -0.23
N PRO A 141 6.38 -1.81 0.82
CA PRO A 141 7.58 -1.36 1.53
C PRO A 141 8.85 -1.77 0.76
N LYS A 142 9.16 -1.02 -0.30
CA LYS A 142 10.26 -1.32 -1.21
C LYS A 142 11.59 -1.16 -0.50
N GLY A 143 12.32 -2.25 -0.36
CA GLY A 143 13.60 -2.31 0.36
C GLY A 143 13.56 -3.27 1.54
N LEU A 144 12.36 -3.61 2.04
CA LEU A 144 12.21 -4.65 3.05
C LEU A 144 12.15 -6.05 2.41
N PRO A 145 12.96 -7.01 2.88
CA PRO A 145 12.85 -8.39 2.43
C PRO A 145 11.55 -9.02 2.98
N ALA A 146 10.96 -9.94 2.22
CA ALA A 146 9.83 -10.73 2.72
C ALA A 146 10.28 -11.59 3.92
N GLN A 147 9.61 -11.47 5.06
CA GLN A 147 9.98 -12.18 6.29
C GLN A 147 9.89 -13.71 6.15
N LYS A 148 8.96 -14.23 5.35
CA LYS A 148 8.91 -15.67 5.04
C LYS A 148 10.11 -16.14 4.22
N GLN A 149 10.74 -15.27 3.41
CA GLN A 149 11.97 -15.62 2.68
C GLN A 149 13.20 -15.57 3.59
N GLU A 150 13.25 -14.62 4.52
CA GLU A 150 14.32 -14.52 5.52
C GLU A 150 14.38 -15.75 6.44
N LYS A 151 13.23 -16.20 6.95
CA LYS A 151 13.14 -17.47 7.73
C LYS A 151 13.61 -18.69 6.92
N ARG A 152 13.37 -18.74 5.61
CA ARG A 152 13.85 -19.82 4.73
C ARG A 152 15.34 -19.74 4.43
N ARG A 153 15.92 -18.53 4.37
CA ARG A 153 17.37 -18.33 4.20
C ARG A 153 18.12 -18.78 5.46
N HIS A 154 17.65 -18.41 6.65
CA HIS A 154 18.27 -18.84 7.91
C HIS A 154 18.10 -20.33 8.21
N LYS A 155 17.02 -20.97 7.75
CA LYS A 155 16.80 -22.41 7.93
C LYS A 155 17.63 -23.30 6.99
N LYS A 156 18.33 -22.74 5.99
CA LYS A 156 19.15 -23.50 5.03
C LYS A 156 20.63 -23.62 5.40
N THR A 157 21.05 -23.07 6.54
CA THR A 157 22.41 -23.21 7.05
C THR A 157 22.42 -24.12 8.29
N ALA A 158 23.19 -25.21 8.19
CA ALA A 158 23.43 -26.32 9.14
C ALA A 158 22.42 -27.49 9.08
N PRO A 159 22.91 -28.75 9.02
CA PRO A 159 23.90 -29.27 9.96
C PRO A 159 25.32 -29.37 9.40
N SER A 160 26.24 -28.85 10.20
CA SER A 160 27.67 -29.17 10.12
C SER A 160 27.83 -30.67 10.29
N ALA A 161 28.72 -31.26 9.48
CA ALA A 161 29.07 -32.67 9.52
C ALA A 161 29.45 -33.11 10.95
N ILE A 162 28.92 -34.27 11.32
CA ILE A 162 29.21 -35.05 12.53
C ILE A 162 30.68 -35.56 12.44
N PRO A 163 31.38 -35.77 13.57
CA PRO A 163 32.82 -36.10 13.64
C PRO A 163 33.22 -37.36 12.89
#